data_AF-A0A2N8LD74-F1
#
_entry.id   AF-A0A2N8LD74-F1
#
_cell.length_a   1.000
_cell.length_b   1.000
_cell.length_c   1.000
_cell.angle_alpha   90.00
_cell.angle_beta   90.00
_cell.angle_gamma   90.00
#
_symmetry.space_group_name_H-M   'P 1'
#
loop_
_entity.id
_entity.type
_entity.pdbx_description
1 polymer ?
#
loop_
_entity_poly.entity_id
_entity_poly.type
_entity_poly.pdbx_seq_one_letter_code
_entity_poly.pdbx_strand_id
1 'polypeptide(L)'
;MKDLRALNAKKTIIDGVVIDMFENRQNKNNTSGFKGVYSHGQGFIARICVKGQHYHGPTRATKEEAYLDRLAFEEKLLPEVARQENDKKE
;
A
#
# COMPACT_ATOMS: atom_id res chain seq x y z
N MET A 1 16.11 18.13 -16.35
CA MET A 1 15.31 17.50 -15.28
C MET A 1 13.93 17.22 -15.85
N LYS A 2 13.38 16.02 -15.66
CA LYS A 2 11.97 15.77 -16.01
C LYS A 2 11.10 16.56 -15.03
N ASP A 3 10.14 17.32 -15.54
CA ASP A 3 9.20 18.07 -14.68
C ASP A 3 8.30 17.08 -13.94
N LEU A 4 8.45 17.02 -12.61
CA LEU A 4 7.75 16.10 -11.73
C LEU A 4 6.34 16.60 -11.36
N ARG A 5 6.00 17.86 -11.69
CA ARG A 5 4.69 18.45 -11.34
C ARG A 5 3.53 17.73 -12.02
N ALA A 6 3.68 17.39 -13.30
CA ALA A 6 2.65 16.66 -14.06
C ALA A 6 2.37 15.26 -13.46
N LEU A 7 3.39 14.59 -12.92
CA LEU A 7 3.26 13.28 -12.27
C LEU A 7 2.57 13.38 -10.91
N ASN A 8 2.81 14.46 -10.16
CA ASN A 8 2.14 14.67 -8.88
C ASN A 8 0.69 15.13 -9.06
N ALA A 9 0.38 15.89 -10.12
CA ALA A 9 -0.99 16.31 -10.44
C ALA A 9 -1.94 15.13 -10.75
N LYS A 10 -1.40 13.98 -11.18
CA LYS A 10 -2.18 12.76 -11.44
C LYS A 10 -2.53 11.98 -10.16
N LYS A 11 -1.81 12.20 -9.06
CA LYS A 11 -1.97 11.41 -7.83
C LYS A 11 -3.15 11.94 -7.01
N THR A 12 -4.04 11.05 -6.59
CA THR A 12 -5.04 11.36 -5.59
C THR A 12 -4.39 11.38 -4.20
N ILE A 13 -4.33 12.57 -3.58
CA ILE A 13 -3.79 12.75 -2.23
C ILE A 13 -4.90 13.25 -1.32
N ILE A 14 -5.26 12.46 -0.31
CA ILE A 14 -6.25 12.82 0.72
C ILE A 14 -5.52 12.85 2.06
N ASP A 15 -5.58 13.98 2.77
CA ASP A 15 -4.92 14.15 4.08
C ASP A 15 -3.43 13.76 4.07
N GLY A 16 -2.70 14.11 3.01
CA GLY A 16 -1.27 13.76 2.85
C GLY A 16 -1.00 12.29 2.53
N VAL A 17 -2.03 11.47 2.32
CA VAL A 17 -1.94 10.06 1.94
C VAL A 17 -2.20 9.92 0.44
N VAL A 18 -1.28 9.24 -0.27
CA VAL A 18 -1.43 8.94 -1.70
C VAL A 18 -2.34 7.72 -1.87
N ILE A 19 -3.63 7.94 -2.14
CA ILE A 19 -4.66 6.89 -2.22
C ILE A 19 -4.38 5.89 -3.34
N ASP A 20 -3.82 6.38 -4.45
CA ASP A 20 -3.35 5.59 -5.60
C ASP A 20 -2.39 4.45 -5.20
N MET A 21 -1.70 4.54 -4.05
CA MET A 21 -0.84 3.47 -3.54
C MET A 21 -1.61 2.29 -2.93
N PHE A 22 -2.87 2.50 -2.58
CA PHE A 22 -3.76 1.52 -1.95
C PHE A 22 -4.77 0.93 -2.94
N GLU A 23 -4.99 1.61 -4.06
CA GLU A 23 -5.76 1.09 -5.20
C GLU A 23 -4.98 -0.02 -5.95
N ASN A 24 -5.74 -0.98 -6.50
CA ASN A 24 -5.24 -2.16 -7.22
C ASN A 24 -4.17 -2.92 -6.44
N ARG A 25 -4.61 -3.56 -5.36
CA ARG A 25 -3.78 -4.27 -4.35
C ARG A 25 -2.98 -5.45 -4.89
N GLN A 26 -3.23 -5.86 -6.13
CA GLN A 26 -2.52 -6.94 -6.81
C GLN A 26 -1.63 -6.38 -7.92
N ASN A 27 -0.39 -6.86 -7.98
CA ASN A 27 0.54 -6.55 -9.05
C ASN A 27 1.26 -7.82 -9.49
N LYS A 28 0.93 -8.33 -10.69
CA LYS A 28 1.50 -9.56 -11.25
C LYS A 28 3.02 -9.50 -11.42
N ASN A 29 3.60 -8.30 -11.53
CA ASN A 29 5.04 -8.11 -11.69
C ASN A 29 5.78 -8.02 -10.34
N ASN A 30 5.07 -8.04 -9.20
CA ASN A 30 5.70 -8.13 -7.89
C ASN A 30 5.96 -9.59 -7.53
N THR A 31 7.13 -9.91 -6.96
CA THR A 31 7.49 -11.24 -6.47
C THR A 31 6.46 -11.82 -5.51
N SER A 32 5.85 -10.98 -4.68
CA SER A 32 4.77 -11.38 -3.77
C SER A 32 3.39 -11.41 -4.44
N GLY A 33 3.22 -10.81 -5.62
CA GLY A 33 1.91 -10.60 -6.25
C GLY A 33 1.04 -9.51 -5.58
N PHE A 34 1.42 -9.03 -4.39
CA PHE A 34 0.65 -8.07 -3.61
C PHE A 34 1.37 -6.73 -3.49
N LYS A 35 0.67 -5.63 -3.76
CA LYS A 35 1.21 -4.28 -3.63
C LYS A 35 1.35 -3.92 -2.15
N GLY A 36 2.55 -3.45 -1.77
CA GLY A 36 2.88 -3.19 -0.37
C GLY A 36 3.32 -4.44 0.41
N VAL A 37 3.52 -5.58 -0.26
CA VAL A 37 4.17 -6.77 0.31
C VAL A 37 5.47 -7.02 -0.44
N TYR A 38 6.55 -7.17 0.32
CA TYR A 38 7.90 -7.32 -0.23
C TYR A 38 8.54 -8.58 0.33
N SER A 39 9.35 -9.29 -0.49
CA SER A 39 10.22 -10.35 0.03
C SER A 39 11.35 -9.72 0.86
N HIS A 40 11.60 -10.28 2.03
CA HIS A 40 12.63 -9.82 2.95
C HIS A 40 13.32 -11.02 3.61
N GLY A 41 14.58 -11.23 3.23
CA GLY A 41 15.34 -12.41 3.67
C GLY A 41 14.65 -13.71 3.23
N GLN A 42 14.26 -14.53 4.21
CA GLN A 42 13.57 -15.80 3.99
C GLN A 42 12.02 -15.69 4.05
N GLY A 43 11.48 -14.48 4.17
CA GLY A 43 10.04 -14.26 4.35
C GLY A 43 9.50 -13.06 3.58
N PHE A 44 8.35 -12.57 4.02
CA PHE A 44 7.63 -11.45 3.43
C PHE A 44 7.26 -10.42 4.50
N ILE A 45 7.30 -9.14 4.14
CA ILE A 45 6.90 -8.03 5.02
C ILE A 45 5.85 -7.17 4.36
N ALA A 46 4.90 -6.71 5.16
CA ALA A 46 4.03 -5.58 4.80
C ALA A 46 4.79 -4.27 4.97
N ARG A 47 4.74 -3.39 3.96
CA ARG A 47 5.22 -2.02 4.08
C ARG A 47 4.28 -1.06 3.36
N ILE A 48 3.81 -0.04 4.07
CA ILE A 48 2.98 1.03 3.51
C ILE A 48 3.58 2.41 3.80
N CYS A 49 3.21 3.41 2.99
CA CYS A 49 3.60 4.79 3.18
C CYS A 49 2.36 5.63 3.45
N VAL A 50 2.29 6.26 4.63
CA VAL A 50 1.15 7.08 5.05
C VAL A 50 1.71 8.42 5.52
N LYS A 51 1.22 9.53 4.96
CA LYS A 51 1.69 10.89 5.28
C LYS A 51 3.21 11.07 5.16
N GLY A 52 3.84 10.37 4.21
CA GLY A 52 5.30 10.38 4.01
C GLY A 52 6.09 9.52 5.00
N GLN A 53 5.44 8.90 5.98
CA GLN A 53 6.06 7.98 6.92
C GLN A 53 5.90 6.53 6.44
N HIS A 54 7.00 5.77 6.50
CA HIS A 54 6.96 4.34 6.22
C HIS A 54 6.61 3.55 7.48
N TYR A 55 5.66 2.64 7.34
CA TYR A 55 5.28 1.65 8.35
C TYR A 55 5.59 0.27 7.81
N HIS A 56 6.19 -0.58 8.64
CA HIS A 56 6.53 -1.95 8.30
C HIS A 56 5.99 -2.92 9.35
N GLY A 57 5.52 -4.07 8.88
CA GLY A 57 5.09 -5.18 9.72
C GLY A 57 6.24 -6.10 10.13
N PRO A 58 5.95 -7.11 10.96
CA PRO A 58 6.88 -8.20 11.20
C PRO A 58 7.12 -9.01 9.93
N THR A 59 8.24 -9.74 9.88
CA THR A 59 8.53 -10.70 8.82
C THR A 59 7.66 -11.94 9.00
N ARG A 60 6.85 -12.26 7.99
CA ARG A 60 6.01 -13.44 7.90
C ARG A 60 6.64 -14.50 7.02
N ALA A 61 6.27 -15.76 7.23
CA ALA A 61 6.74 -16.86 6.40
C ALA A 61 6.07 -16.84 5.01
N THR A 62 4.81 -16.42 4.95
CA THR A 62 4.01 -16.42 3.72
C THR A 62 3.64 -15.00 3.29
N LYS A 63 3.42 -14.85 1.98
CA LYS A 63 3.00 -13.59 1.37
C LYS A 63 1.57 -13.23 1.76
N GLU A 64 0.71 -14.22 2.00
CA GLU A 64 -0.67 -14.06 2.43
C GLU A 64 -0.77 -13.50 3.85
N GLU A 65 0.05 -13.99 4.78
CA GLU A 65 0.12 -13.44 6.14
C GLU A 65 0.62 -11.98 6.12
N ALA A 66 1.65 -11.70 5.34
CA ALA A 66 2.13 -10.34 5.15
C ALA A 66 1.05 -9.45 4.49
N TYR A 67 0.19 -10.01 3.64
CA TYR A 67 -0.92 -9.27 3.07
C TYR A 67 -2.01 -8.94 4.10
N LEU A 68 -2.29 -9.85 5.05
CA LEU A 68 -3.19 -9.57 6.17
C LEU A 68 -2.65 -8.45 7.07
N ASP A 69 -1.36 -8.45 7.38
CA ASP A 69 -0.74 -7.36 8.13
C ASP A 69 -0.88 -6.02 7.38
N ARG A 70 -0.75 -6.05 6.06
CA ARG A 70 -0.96 -4.87 5.20
C ARG A 70 -2.40 -4.37 5.26
N LEU A 71 -3.41 -5.25 5.28
CA LEU A 71 -4.82 -4.87 5.47
C LEU A 71 -5.05 -4.25 6.86
N ALA A 72 -4.47 -4.82 7.91
CA ALA A 72 -4.56 -4.25 9.26
C ALA A 72 -3.92 -2.86 9.35
N PHE A 73 -2.82 -2.62 8.62
CA PHE A 73 -2.23 -1.29 8.51
C PHE A 73 -3.12 -0.31 7.77
N GLU A 74 -3.79 -0.74 6.70
CA GLU A 74 -4.78 0.11 6.02
C GLU A 74 -5.90 0.53 6.96
N GLU A 75 -6.49 -0.42 7.67
CA GLU A 75 -7.59 -0.16 8.62
C GLU A 75 -7.18 0.83 9.72
N LYS A 76 -5.96 0.68 10.24
CA LYS A 76 -5.45 1.49 11.35
C LYS A 76 -4.94 2.87 10.92
N LEU A 77 -4.31 2.97 9.75
CA LEU A 77 -3.53 4.16 9.35
C LEU A 77 -4.19 4.99 8.25
N LEU A 78 -5.14 4.43 7.48
CA LEU A 78 -5.84 5.20 6.45
C LEU A 78 -7.02 6.00 7.04
N PRO A 79 -7.17 7.28 6.65
CA PRO A 79 -8.35 8.07 7.02
C PRO A 79 -9.63 7.43 6.44
N GLU A 80 -10.74 7.54 7.16
CA GLU A 80 -12.04 6.89 6.82
C GLU A 80 -12.52 7.14 5.39
N VAL A 81 -12.23 8.32 4.85
CA VAL A 81 -12.51 8.72 3.46
C VAL A 81 -11.88 7.80 2.41
N ALA A 82 -10.76 7.14 2.71
CA ALA A 82 -10.09 6.19 1.81
C ALA A 82 -10.66 4.76 1.90
N ARG A 83 -11.47 4.45 2.93
CA ARG A 83 -12.08 3.12 3.09
C ARG A 83 -13.26 2.93 2.15
N GLN A 84 -14.08 3.97 1.96
CA GLN A 84 -15.37 3.88 1.25
C GLN A 84 -15.27 3.74 -0.29
N GLU A 85 -14.12 4.00 -0.91
CA GLU A 85 -13.97 3.82 -2.36
C GLU A 85 -13.55 2.39 -2.76
N ASN A 86 -13.05 1.57 -1.81
CA ASN A 86 -12.60 0.21 -2.10
C ASN A 86 -13.73 -0.82 -2.02
N ASP A 87 -14.77 -0.60 -1.21
CA ASP A 87 -15.94 -1.49 -1.08
C ASP A 87 -16.98 -1.32 -2.22
N LYS A 88 -16.88 -0.29 -3.06
CA LYS A 88 -17.84 -0.03 -4.15
C LYS A 88 -17.49 -0.64 -5.50
N LYS A 89 -16.43 -1.46 -5.58
CA LYS A 89 -15.95 -2.06 -6.84
C LYS A 89 -15.85 -3.59 -6.82
N GLU A 90 -16.49 -4.25 -5.84
CA GLU A 90 -16.67 -5.71 -5.84
C GLU A 90 -18.01 -6.11 -6.49
#